data_AF-A0A497T0E6-F1
#
_entry.id   AF-A0A497T0E6-F1
#
_cell.length_a   1.000
_cell.length_b   1.000
_cell.length_c   1.000
_cell.angle_alpha   90.00
_cell.angle_beta   90.00
_cell.angle_gamma   90.00
#
_symmetry.space_group_name_H-M   'P 1'
#
loop_
_entity.id
_entity.type
_entity.pdbx_description
1 polymer ?
#
loop_
_entity_poly.entity_id
_entity_poly.type
_entity_poly.pdbx_seq_one_letter_code
_entity_poly.pdbx_strand_id
1 'polypeptide(L)'
;INFDIRKNLLEYDEVMNKHREFFYKMRREILLADYDALKRNLEEFVKEAGFNVEDLKRKEEEFGKENFFKIGKYYSLSVFDSFWVDYLETMEHLRDSVKLRAYGNLDPLVEYKREGNFLFKKMISEIKKTIGKGILSIHIKPKREERVKIEGKKVGRNDPCPCGSGKKYKKCCWPKYGY
;
A
#
# COMPACT_ATOMS: atom_id res chain seq x y z
N ILE A 1 27.21 9.70 -33.26
CA ILE A 1 27.42 10.19 -31.87
C ILE A 1 26.09 10.38 -31.13
N ASN A 2 25.16 11.24 -31.55
CA ASN A 2 23.87 11.42 -30.84
C ASN A 2 22.88 10.24 -30.97
N PHE A 3 23.00 9.40 -32.00
CA PHE A 3 22.08 8.28 -32.25
C PHE A 3 22.34 7.07 -31.34
N ASP A 4 23.61 6.68 -31.18
CA ASP A 4 24.00 5.52 -30.36
C ASP A 4 23.74 5.73 -28.86
N ILE A 5 23.92 6.97 -28.38
CA ILE A 5 23.61 7.34 -26.99
C ILE A 5 22.11 7.23 -26.71
N ARG A 6 21.26 7.69 -27.65
CA ARG A 6 19.80 7.60 -27.53
C ARG A 6 19.31 6.17 -27.65
N LYS A 7 19.89 5.37 -28.55
CA LYS A 7 19.57 3.95 -28.70
C LYS A 7 19.87 3.17 -27.43
N ASN A 8 21.03 3.40 -26.82
CA ASN A 8 21.39 2.76 -25.56
C ASN A 8 20.41 3.12 -24.43
N LEU A 9 20.02 4.39 -24.29
CA LEU A 9 19.03 4.82 -23.27
C LEU A 9 17.70 4.08 -23.41
N LEU A 10 17.19 3.96 -24.64
CA LEU A 10 15.93 3.26 -24.93
C LEU A 10 15.98 1.79 -24.49
N GLU A 11 17.12 1.11 -24.66
CA GLU A 11 17.24 -0.31 -24.30
C GLU A 11 17.25 -0.54 -22.78
N TYR A 12 17.76 0.40 -21.97
CA TYR A 12 17.60 0.35 -20.50
C TYR A 12 16.15 0.57 -20.09
N ASP A 13 15.49 1.55 -20.72
CA ASP A 13 14.09 1.88 -20.46
C ASP A 13 13.15 0.72 -20.82
N GLU A 14 13.43 -0.03 -21.89
CA GLU A 14 12.67 -1.22 -22.26
C GLU A 14 12.65 -2.29 -21.16
N VAL A 15 13.79 -2.51 -20.50
CA VAL A 15 13.88 -3.48 -19.39
C VAL A 15 13.01 -3.00 -18.23
N MET A 16 13.13 -1.73 -17.85
CA MET A 16 12.34 -1.15 -16.77
C MET A 16 10.85 -1.12 -17.08
N ASN A 17 10.47 -0.88 -18.33
CA ASN A 17 9.08 -0.90 -18.74
C ASN A 17 8.47 -2.30 -18.65
N LYS A 18 9.20 -3.36 -19.02
CA LYS A 18 8.75 -4.75 -18.82
C LYS A 18 8.50 -5.07 -17.34
N HIS A 19 9.41 -4.66 -16.47
CA HIS A 19 9.24 -4.85 -15.02
C HIS A 19 8.04 -4.06 -14.48
N ARG A 20 7.89 -2.80 -14.92
CA ARG A 20 6.78 -1.91 -14.57
C ARG A 20 5.43 -2.48 -14.99
N GLU A 21 5.32 -2.95 -16.22
CA GLU A 21 4.10 -3.56 -16.75
C GLU A 21 3.69 -4.80 -15.96
N PHE A 22 4.66 -5.68 -15.66
CA PHE A 22 4.43 -6.86 -14.84
C PHE A 22 4.01 -6.49 -13.42
N PHE A 23 4.74 -5.57 -12.78
CA PHE A 23 4.47 -5.12 -11.42
C PHE A 23 3.07 -4.51 -11.30
N TYR A 24 2.70 -3.58 -12.20
CA TYR A 24 1.37 -2.98 -12.17
C TYR A 24 0.27 -3.96 -12.55
N LYS A 25 0.55 -4.99 -13.36
CA LYS A 25 -0.40 -6.07 -13.59
C LYS A 25 -0.70 -6.81 -12.28
N MET A 26 0.32 -7.24 -11.54
CA MET A 26 0.13 -7.90 -10.23
C MET A 26 -0.61 -7.00 -9.24
N ARG A 27 -0.22 -5.71 -9.17
CA ARG A 27 -0.88 -4.74 -8.28
C ARG A 27 -2.36 -4.56 -8.64
N ARG A 28 -2.70 -4.51 -9.94
CA ARG A 28 -4.09 -4.45 -10.41
C ARG A 28 -4.86 -5.71 -10.08
N GLU A 29 -4.25 -6.88 -10.19
CA GLU A 29 -4.88 -8.15 -9.81
C GLU A 29 -5.28 -8.15 -8.33
N ILE A 30 -4.43 -7.64 -7.43
CA ILE A 30 -4.77 -7.48 -6.00
C ILE A 30 -5.87 -6.41 -5.81
N LEU A 31 -5.77 -5.30 -6.52
CA LEU A 31 -6.73 -4.19 -6.42
C LEU A 31 -8.12 -4.60 -6.90
N LEU A 32 -8.23 -5.48 -7.89
CA LEU A 32 -9.49 -5.94 -8.46
C LEU A 32 -9.93 -7.30 -7.91
N ALA A 33 -9.10 -7.96 -7.13
CA ALA A 33 -9.42 -9.25 -6.50
C ALA A 33 -10.70 -9.15 -5.68
N ASP A 34 -11.55 -10.16 -5.86
CA ASP A 34 -12.62 -10.51 -4.94
C ASP A 34 -12.05 -11.22 -3.69
N TYR A 35 -12.95 -11.55 -2.77
CA TYR A 35 -12.58 -12.19 -1.51
C TYR A 35 -11.81 -13.50 -1.71
N ASP A 36 -12.32 -14.39 -2.55
CA ASP A 36 -11.75 -15.72 -2.73
C ASP A 36 -10.41 -15.66 -3.47
N ALA A 37 -10.26 -14.78 -4.45
CA ALA A 37 -9.00 -14.54 -5.14
C ALA A 37 -7.94 -13.98 -4.20
N LEU A 38 -8.28 -12.98 -3.37
CA LEU A 38 -7.36 -12.44 -2.37
C LEU A 38 -6.95 -13.53 -1.37
N LYS A 39 -7.92 -14.31 -0.87
CA LYS A 39 -7.64 -15.39 0.08
C LYS A 39 -6.69 -16.42 -0.51
N ARG A 40 -6.92 -16.92 -1.73
CA ARG A 40 -6.01 -17.86 -2.41
C ARG A 40 -4.59 -17.30 -2.54
N ASN A 41 -4.45 -16.03 -2.92
CA ASN A 41 -3.14 -15.38 -3.02
C ASN A 41 -2.44 -15.32 -1.65
N LEU A 42 -3.17 -14.93 -0.60
CA LEU A 42 -2.61 -14.90 0.76
C LEU A 42 -2.22 -16.29 1.26
N GLU A 43 -2.98 -17.33 0.95
CA GLU A 43 -2.61 -18.72 1.26
C GLU A 43 -1.31 -19.14 0.57
N GLU A 44 -1.12 -18.77 -0.70
CA GLU A 44 0.15 -18.98 -1.42
C GLU A 44 1.31 -18.25 -0.73
N PHE A 45 1.10 -16.97 -0.38
CA PHE A 45 2.13 -16.14 0.23
C PHE A 45 2.54 -16.63 1.62
N VAL A 46 1.57 -17.11 2.42
CA VAL A 46 1.80 -17.74 3.72
C VAL A 46 2.64 -19.02 3.58
N LYS A 47 2.32 -19.87 2.59
CA LYS A 47 3.12 -21.07 2.28
C LYS A 47 4.54 -20.73 1.86
N GLU A 48 4.71 -19.75 0.97
CA GLU A 48 6.03 -19.30 0.49
C GLU A 48 6.87 -18.68 1.62
N ALA A 49 6.22 -18.06 2.60
CA ALA A 49 6.84 -17.57 3.82
C ALA A 49 7.19 -18.69 4.84
N GLY A 50 6.80 -19.94 4.57
CA GLY A 50 7.09 -21.10 5.43
C GLY A 50 6.10 -21.30 6.58
N PHE A 51 4.91 -20.68 6.53
CA PHE A 51 3.87 -20.79 7.55
C PHE A 51 2.72 -21.71 7.11
N ASN A 52 1.88 -22.13 8.07
CA ASN A 52 0.73 -22.98 7.79
C ASN A 52 -0.49 -22.14 7.38
N VAL A 53 -1.23 -22.60 6.37
CA VAL A 53 -2.50 -21.99 5.94
C VAL A 53 -3.53 -21.95 7.08
N GLU A 54 -3.46 -22.88 8.02
CA GLU A 54 -4.37 -22.91 9.16
C GLU A 54 -4.24 -21.67 10.06
N ASP A 55 -3.04 -21.08 10.14
CA ASP A 55 -2.83 -19.83 10.89
C ASP A 55 -3.53 -18.65 10.22
N LEU A 56 -3.64 -18.66 8.89
CA LEU A 56 -4.38 -17.65 8.15
C LEU A 56 -5.89 -17.76 8.41
N LYS A 57 -6.43 -18.98 8.49
CA LYS A 57 -7.85 -19.20 8.82
C LYS A 57 -8.19 -18.68 10.21
N ARG A 58 -7.34 -18.94 11.20
CA ARG A 58 -7.50 -18.38 12.56
C ARG A 58 -7.53 -16.86 12.55
N LYS A 59 -6.68 -16.22 11.72
CA LYS A 59 -6.68 -14.77 11.53
C LYS A 59 -7.93 -14.25 10.82
N GLU A 60 -8.46 -14.98 9.85
CA GLU A 60 -9.74 -14.66 9.22
C GLU A 60 -10.89 -14.68 10.23
N GLU A 61 -10.93 -15.69 11.11
CA GLU A 61 -11.94 -15.81 12.18
C GLU A 61 -11.81 -14.68 13.20
N GLU A 62 -10.58 -14.32 13.61
CA GLU A 62 -10.30 -13.23 14.56
C GLU A 62 -10.78 -11.87 14.03
N PHE A 63 -10.54 -11.59 12.74
CA PHE A 63 -10.87 -10.29 12.16
C PHE A 63 -12.29 -10.20 11.61
N GLY A 64 -12.89 -11.35 11.29
CA GLY A 64 -14.08 -11.42 10.47
C GLY A 64 -13.78 -11.14 8.99
N LYS A 65 -14.58 -11.75 8.10
CA LYS A 65 -14.33 -11.75 6.64
C LYS A 65 -14.15 -10.36 6.04
N GLU A 66 -14.99 -9.40 6.41
CA GLU A 66 -14.96 -8.05 5.84
C GLU A 66 -13.67 -7.30 6.20
N ASN A 67 -13.28 -7.31 7.49
CA ASN A 67 -12.06 -6.64 7.92
C ASN A 67 -10.82 -7.38 7.43
N PHE A 68 -10.82 -8.72 7.45
CA PHE A 68 -9.74 -9.52 6.89
C PHE A 68 -9.48 -9.15 5.42
N PHE A 69 -10.54 -9.03 4.63
CA PHE A 69 -10.46 -8.62 3.23
C PHE A 69 -9.88 -7.21 3.07
N LYS A 70 -10.44 -6.22 3.79
CA LYS A 70 -10.00 -4.81 3.72
C LYS A 70 -8.54 -4.67 4.15
N ILE A 71 -8.16 -5.27 5.27
CA ILE A 71 -6.81 -5.23 5.83
C ILE A 71 -5.84 -5.96 4.92
N GLY A 72 -6.16 -7.19 4.51
CA GLY A 72 -5.32 -7.98 3.63
C GLY A 72 -5.03 -7.28 2.31
N LYS A 73 -6.05 -6.65 1.72
CA LYS A 73 -5.91 -5.87 0.47
C LYS A 73 -5.06 -4.64 0.67
N TYR A 74 -5.35 -3.83 1.69
CA TYR A 74 -4.59 -2.62 2.01
C TYR A 74 -3.13 -2.95 2.31
N TYR A 75 -2.89 -3.93 3.17
CA TYR A 75 -1.55 -4.35 3.57
C TYR A 75 -0.75 -4.86 2.36
N SER A 76 -1.35 -5.74 1.56
CA SER A 76 -0.70 -6.23 0.33
C SER A 76 -0.30 -5.09 -0.59
N LEU A 77 -1.22 -4.17 -0.90
CA LEU A 77 -0.92 -3.01 -1.75
C LEU A 77 0.18 -2.12 -1.17
N SER A 78 0.15 -1.85 0.14
CA SER A 78 1.20 -1.04 0.79
C SER A 78 2.58 -1.69 0.72
N VAL A 79 2.66 -3.02 0.85
CA VAL A 79 3.92 -3.75 0.73
C VAL A 79 4.43 -3.68 -0.71
N PHE A 80 3.56 -3.95 -1.69
CA PHE A 80 3.92 -3.79 -3.10
C PHE A 80 4.48 -2.39 -3.38
N ASP A 81 3.75 -1.34 -2.99
CA ASP A 81 4.14 0.05 -3.26
C ASP A 81 5.48 0.42 -2.61
N SER A 82 5.74 -0.03 -1.37
CA SER A 82 7.03 0.19 -0.70
C SER A 82 8.19 -0.45 -1.47
N PHE A 83 8.07 -1.75 -1.78
CA PHE A 83 9.14 -2.48 -2.47
C PHE A 83 9.42 -1.95 -3.88
N TRP A 84 8.40 -1.44 -4.57
CA TRP A 84 8.58 -0.87 -5.91
C TRP A 84 9.42 0.40 -5.89
N VAL A 85 9.19 1.28 -4.91
CA VAL A 85 10.00 2.50 -4.76
C VAL A 85 11.47 2.14 -4.52
N ASP A 86 11.73 1.23 -3.59
CA ASP A 86 13.10 0.75 -3.28
C ASP A 86 13.75 0.08 -4.50
N TYR A 87 12.96 -0.62 -5.31
CA TYR A 87 13.44 -1.28 -6.52
C TYR A 87 13.82 -0.28 -7.62
N LEU A 88 13.06 0.80 -7.80
CA LEU A 88 13.40 1.85 -8.76
C LEU A 88 14.77 2.46 -8.43
N GLU A 89 15.01 2.80 -7.17
CA GLU A 89 16.30 3.30 -6.69
C GLU A 89 17.42 2.27 -6.91
N THR A 90 17.16 1.01 -6.58
CA THR A 90 18.13 -0.08 -6.83
C THR A 90 18.49 -0.20 -8.32
N MET A 91 17.51 -0.05 -9.21
CA MET A 91 17.74 -0.13 -10.65
C MET A 91 18.44 1.11 -11.23
N GLU A 92 18.25 2.28 -10.63
CA GLU A 92 19.04 3.47 -10.94
C GLU A 92 20.51 3.26 -10.56
N HIS A 93 20.77 2.78 -9.34
CA HIS A 93 22.13 2.44 -8.90
C HIS A 93 22.77 1.35 -9.74
N LEU A 94 22.01 0.31 -10.11
CA LEU A 94 22.51 -0.74 -10.99
C LEU A 94 22.92 -0.16 -12.34
N ARG A 95 22.09 0.73 -12.92
CA ARG A 95 22.38 1.37 -14.21
C ARG A 95 23.69 2.15 -14.18
N ASP A 96 23.97 2.84 -13.08
CA ASP A 96 25.22 3.60 -12.94
C ASP A 96 26.42 2.68 -12.65
N SER A 97 26.23 1.60 -11.89
CA SER A 97 27.29 0.62 -11.62
C SER A 97 27.74 -0.14 -12.87
N VAL A 98 26.82 -0.55 -13.75
CA VAL A 98 27.18 -1.27 -14.99
C VAL A 98 27.92 -0.37 -15.98
N LYS A 99 27.59 0.93 -16.03
CA LYS A 99 28.33 1.91 -16.84
C LYS A 99 29.77 2.07 -16.36
N LEU A 100 29.98 2.09 -15.05
CA LEU A 100 31.33 2.12 -14.47
C LEU A 100 32.10 0.81 -14.68
N ARG A 101 31.42 -0.33 -14.84
CA ARG A 101 32.05 -1.63 -15.14
C ARG A 101 32.35 -1.84 -16.62
N ALA A 102 31.81 -1.01 -17.51
CA ALA A 102 32.03 -1.07 -18.96
C ALA A 102 33.50 -0.98 -19.38
N TYR A 103 34.38 -0.45 -18.53
CA TYR A 103 35.83 -0.42 -18.77
C TYR A 103 36.49 -1.82 -18.78
N GLY A 104 35.75 -2.89 -18.39
CA GLY A 104 36.25 -4.26 -18.26
C GLY A 104 35.89 -5.23 -19.40
N ASN A 105 35.64 -4.76 -20.63
CA ASN A 105 35.31 -5.58 -21.82
C ASN A 105 33.99 -6.39 -21.77
N LEU A 106 33.07 -6.08 -20.86
CA LEU A 106 31.70 -6.65 -20.83
C LEU A 106 30.68 -5.61 -21.30
N ASP A 107 29.65 -6.06 -22.03
CA ASP A 107 28.54 -5.19 -22.47
C ASP A 107 27.67 -4.79 -21.27
N PRO A 108 27.61 -3.49 -20.90
CA PRO A 108 26.85 -3.01 -19.74
C PRO A 108 25.35 -3.32 -19.80
N LEU A 109 24.78 -3.35 -21.00
CA LEU A 109 23.36 -3.63 -21.18
C LEU A 109 23.04 -5.10 -20.89
N VAL A 110 23.94 -6.01 -21.26
CA VAL A 110 23.79 -7.44 -20.97
C VAL A 110 23.82 -7.68 -19.46
N GLU A 111 24.77 -7.06 -18.76
CA GLU A 111 24.87 -7.15 -17.29
C GLU A 111 23.63 -6.53 -16.62
N TYR A 112 23.18 -5.35 -17.07
CA TYR A 112 21.97 -4.71 -16.56
C TYR A 112 20.73 -5.59 -16.70
N LYS A 113 20.53 -6.21 -17.87
CA LYS A 113 19.42 -7.14 -18.12
C LYS A 113 19.48 -8.35 -17.19
N ARG A 114 20.66 -8.92 -17.02
CA ARG A 114 20.88 -10.12 -16.18
C ARG A 114 20.65 -9.83 -14.70
N GLU A 115 21.35 -8.84 -14.16
CA GLU A 115 21.26 -8.45 -12.75
C GLU A 115 19.88 -7.87 -12.42
N GLY A 116 19.33 -7.03 -13.30
CA GLY A 116 18.01 -6.43 -13.14
C GLY A 116 16.89 -7.45 -13.05
N ASN A 117 16.93 -8.50 -13.89
CA ASN A 117 15.96 -9.60 -13.83
C ASN A 117 16.11 -10.44 -12.55
N PHE A 118 17.34 -10.67 -12.09
CA PHE A 118 17.59 -11.35 -10.83
C PHE A 118 17.02 -10.56 -9.64
N LEU A 119 17.31 -9.25 -9.58
CA LEU A 119 16.80 -8.35 -8.55
C LEU A 119 15.26 -8.26 -8.58
N PHE A 120 14.67 -8.21 -9.77
CA PHE A 120 13.22 -8.18 -9.93
C PHE A 120 12.55 -9.45 -9.38
N LYS A 121 13.04 -10.63 -9.76
CA LYS A 121 12.53 -11.91 -9.24
C LYS A 121 12.70 -12.02 -7.73
N LYS A 122 13.85 -11.57 -7.21
CA LYS A 122 14.11 -11.52 -5.78
C LYS A 122 13.11 -10.61 -5.08
N MET A 123 12.89 -9.40 -5.58
CA MET A 123 11.90 -8.46 -5.04
C MET A 123 10.50 -9.10 -4.98
N ILE A 124 10.03 -9.73 -6.06
CA ILE A 124 8.70 -10.37 -6.07
C ILE A 124 8.60 -11.47 -5.00
N SER A 125 9.61 -12.33 -4.89
CA SER A 125 9.68 -13.36 -3.83
C SER A 125 9.62 -12.72 -2.43
N GLU A 126 10.40 -11.67 -2.19
CA GLU A 126 10.41 -11.00 -0.89
C GLU A 126 9.08 -10.31 -0.57
N ILE A 127 8.43 -9.67 -1.54
CA ILE A 127 7.08 -9.11 -1.37
C ILE A 127 6.12 -10.20 -0.87
N LYS A 128 6.08 -11.35 -1.54
CA LYS A 128 5.18 -12.45 -1.16
C LYS A 128 5.46 -12.93 0.26
N LYS A 129 6.73 -13.15 0.61
CA LYS A 129 7.11 -13.57 1.96
C LYS A 129 6.77 -12.53 3.02
N THR A 130 7.02 -11.25 2.75
CA THR A 130 6.70 -10.14 3.66
C THR A 130 5.20 -10.06 3.90
N ILE A 131 4.37 -10.19 2.86
CA ILE A 131 2.91 -10.21 3.01
C ILE A 131 2.48 -11.41 3.84
N GLY A 132 2.96 -12.61 3.51
CA GLY A 132 2.60 -13.86 4.19
C GLY A 132 2.96 -13.86 5.68
N LYS A 133 4.14 -13.37 6.05
CA LYS A 133 4.55 -13.23 7.46
C LYS A 133 3.79 -12.09 8.15
N GLY A 134 3.64 -10.96 7.46
CA GLY A 134 3.07 -9.75 8.03
C GLY A 134 1.60 -9.88 8.38
N ILE A 135 0.80 -10.51 7.51
CA ILE A 135 -0.64 -10.69 7.74
C ILE A 135 -0.92 -11.48 9.03
N LEU A 136 -0.06 -12.45 9.37
CA LEU A 136 -0.15 -13.22 10.61
C LEU A 136 0.24 -12.43 11.86
N SER A 137 1.03 -11.37 11.70
CA SER A 137 1.54 -10.53 12.80
C SER A 137 0.66 -9.30 13.07
N ILE A 138 -0.33 -9.02 12.21
CA ILE A 138 -1.23 -7.89 12.39
C ILE A 138 -2.16 -8.15 13.59
N HIS A 139 -2.40 -7.10 14.37
CA HIS A 139 -3.35 -7.08 15.47
C HIS A 139 -4.30 -5.89 15.25
N ILE A 140 -5.60 -6.13 15.29
CA ILE A 140 -6.58 -5.05 15.19
C ILE A 140 -6.75 -4.44 16.58
N LYS A 141 -6.48 -3.14 16.70
CA LYS A 141 -7.07 -2.36 17.80
C LYS A 141 -8.53 -2.11 17.42
N PRO A 142 -9.52 -2.50 18.25
CA PRO A 142 -10.91 -2.24 17.93
C PRO A 142 -11.07 -0.74 17.69
N LYS A 143 -11.61 -0.38 16.53
CA LYS A 143 -11.95 1.01 16.22
C LYS A 143 -12.98 1.43 17.25
N ARG A 144 -12.53 2.17 18.28
CA ARG A 144 -13.43 2.85 19.21
C ARG A 144 -14.32 3.69 18.30
N GLU A 145 -15.61 3.42 18.30
CA GLU A 145 -16.57 4.32 17.67
C GLU A 145 -16.32 5.69 18.29
N GLU A 146 -15.65 6.57 17.56
CA GLU A 146 -15.69 7.98 17.88
C GLU A 146 -17.16 8.33 17.77
N ARG A 147 -17.81 8.45 18.94
CA ARG A 147 -19.12 9.10 19.01
C ARG A 147 -18.96 10.37 18.23
N VAL A 148 -19.64 10.46 17.09
CA VAL A 148 -19.74 11.71 16.35
C VAL A 148 -20.21 12.72 17.38
N LYS A 149 -19.31 13.63 17.80
CA LYS A 149 -19.73 14.80 18.55
C LYS A 149 -20.59 15.56 17.57
N ILE A 150 -21.90 15.39 17.67
CA ILE A 150 -22.83 16.34 17.08
C ILE A 150 -22.49 17.64 17.79
N GLU A 151 -21.73 18.52 17.12
CA GLU A 151 -21.59 19.89 17.55
C GLU A 151 -22.98 20.52 17.44
N GLY A 152 -23.80 20.37 18.50
CA GLY A 152 -24.94 21.22 18.69
C GLY A 152 -24.42 22.65 18.66
N LYS A 153 -24.86 23.45 17.68
CA LYS A 153 -24.54 24.88 17.59
C LYS A 153 -24.69 25.51 18.97
N LYS A 154 -23.58 25.89 19.60
CA LYS A 154 -23.61 26.60 20.88
C LYS A 154 -24.36 27.91 20.66
N VAL A 155 -25.55 28.04 21.25
CA VAL A 155 -26.30 29.29 21.21
C VAL A 155 -25.53 30.30 22.06
N GLY A 156 -24.97 31.31 21.41
CA GLY A 156 -24.24 32.39 22.07
C GLY A 156 -25.17 33.17 23.01
N ARG A 157 -24.61 33.68 24.10
CA ARG A 157 -25.37 34.41 25.15
C ARG A 157 -26.19 35.59 24.62
N ASN A 158 -25.81 36.17 23.47
CA ASN A 158 -26.52 37.27 22.82
C ASN A 158 -27.38 36.85 21.60
N ASP A 159 -27.36 35.59 21.19
CA ASP A 159 -28.12 35.09 20.03
C ASP A 159 -29.63 35.04 20.31
N PRO A 160 -30.50 35.04 19.28
CA PRO A 160 -31.93 34.82 19.46
C PRO A 160 -32.21 33.52 20.21
N CYS A 161 -33.11 33.58 21.19
CA CYS A 161 -33.39 32.44 22.05
C CYS A 161 -34.13 31.32 21.28
N PRO A 162 -33.69 30.04 21.40
CA PRO A 162 -34.26 28.92 20.64
C PRO A 162 -35.69 28.54 21.03
N CYS A 163 -36.27 29.13 22.08
CA CYS A 163 -37.68 28.94 22.45
C CYS A 163 -38.67 29.73 21.58
N GLY A 164 -38.20 30.49 20.57
CA GLY A 164 -39.05 31.26 19.67
C GLY A 164 -39.57 32.59 20.22
N SER A 165 -39.07 33.03 21.39
CA SER A 165 -39.55 34.27 22.04
C SER A 165 -39.11 35.58 21.39
N GLY A 166 -38.23 35.53 20.38
CA GLY A 166 -37.64 36.71 19.73
C GLY A 166 -36.64 37.51 20.59
N LYS A 167 -36.43 37.13 21.87
CA LYS A 167 -35.50 37.81 22.79
C LYS A 167 -34.10 37.20 22.72
N LYS A 168 -33.06 37.97 23.09
CA LYS A 168 -31.67 37.45 23.24
C LYS A 168 -31.62 36.37 24.33
N TYR A 169 -30.82 35.32 24.12
CA TYR A 169 -30.77 34.12 24.96
C TYR A 169 -30.53 34.43 26.46
N LYS A 170 -29.59 35.32 26.78
CA LYS A 170 -29.34 35.79 28.16
C LYS A 170 -30.52 36.43 28.88
N LYS A 171 -31.50 36.94 28.13
CA LYS A 171 -32.69 37.62 28.67
C LYS A 171 -33.93 36.72 28.64
N CYS A 172 -33.78 35.44 28.30
CA CYS A 172 -34.91 34.53 28.19
C CYS A 172 -34.62 33.21 28.92
N CYS A 173 -34.05 32.21 28.23
CA CYS A 173 -33.90 30.87 28.78
C CYS A 173 -32.51 30.55 29.32
N TRP A 174 -31.59 31.51 29.44
CA TRP A 174 -30.28 31.25 30.06
C TRP A 174 -30.43 30.83 31.53
N PRO A 175 -29.80 29.74 32.01
CA PRO A 175 -28.84 28.85 31.35
C PRO A 175 -29.44 27.52 30.81
N LYS A 176 -30.76 27.38 30.66
CA LYS A 176 -31.46 26.10 30.39
C LYS A 176 -31.03 25.35 29.12
N TYR A 177 -30.53 26.03 28.08
CA TYR A 177 -30.18 25.44 26.78
C TYR A 177 -28.68 25.55 26.45
N GLY A 178 -27.82 25.84 27.43
CA GLY A 178 -26.38 26.04 27.22
C GLY A 178 -25.57 24.90 27.83
N TYR A 179 -24.83 24.18 26.98
CA TYR A 179 -23.73 23.29 27.37
C TYR A 179 -22.46 23.71 26.63
#